data_AF-A0A0D8JTY7-F1
#
_entry.id   AF-A0A0D8JTY7-F1
#
_cell.length_a   1.000
_cell.length_b   1.000
_cell.length_c   1.000
_cell.angle_alpha   90.00
_cell.angle_beta   90.00
_cell.angle_gamma   90.00
#
_symmetry.space_group_name_H-M   'P 1'
#
loop_
_entity.id
_entity.type
_entity.pdbx_description
1 polymer ?
#
loop_
_entity_poly.entity_id
_entity_poly.type
_entity_poly.pdbx_seq_one_letter_code
_entity_poly.pdbx_strand_id
1 'polypeptide(L)'
;MVRKSETKGATDNELLKECKEETNCDCESISWTNLSKGTRIDPPDNTMAIIIDVVHDKGRIRIYKKDSDNHIDGVGIEWTRHKVMVPWNNNWWFRASGSLPVRYIIK
;
A
#
# COMPACT_ATOMS: atom_id res chain seq x y z
N MET A 1 -7.50 -4.99 12.50
CA MET A 1 -7.34 -5.50 11.13
C MET A 1 -7.46 -4.32 10.19
N VAL A 2 -6.54 -4.19 9.25
CA VAL A 2 -6.51 -3.12 8.26
C VAL A 2 -7.42 -3.52 7.09
N ARG A 3 -8.23 -2.58 6.58
CA ARG A 3 -9.08 -2.81 5.40
C ARG A 3 -8.19 -2.93 4.16
N LYS A 4 -8.51 -3.87 3.28
CA LYS A 4 -7.76 -4.16 2.04
C LYS A 4 -8.75 -4.49 0.94
N SER A 5 -8.48 -4.07 -0.28
CA SER A 5 -9.25 -4.45 -1.46
C SER A 5 -8.34 -5.07 -2.52
N GLU A 6 -8.83 -6.14 -3.15
CA GLU A 6 -8.20 -6.76 -4.31
C GLU A 6 -8.61 -6.03 -5.56
N THR A 7 -7.65 -5.85 -6.45
CA THR A 7 -7.92 -5.36 -7.80
C THR A 7 -7.24 -6.28 -8.80
N LYS A 8 -8.04 -7.18 -9.35
CA LYS A 8 -7.56 -8.18 -10.32
C LYS A 8 -7.52 -7.54 -11.70
N GLY A 9 -6.31 -7.24 -12.18
CA GLY A 9 -6.12 -6.69 -13.53
C GLY A 9 -6.54 -5.23 -13.69
N ALA A 10 -6.78 -4.51 -12.58
CA ALA A 10 -7.07 -3.09 -12.64
C ALA A 10 -5.86 -2.33 -13.17
N THR A 11 -6.11 -1.52 -14.19
CA THR A 11 -5.20 -0.50 -14.66
C THR A 11 -5.02 0.56 -13.58
N ASP A 12 -3.89 1.26 -13.64
CA ASP A 12 -3.54 2.30 -12.69
C ASP A 12 -4.61 3.42 -12.60
N ASN A 13 -5.35 3.66 -13.69
CA ASN A 13 -6.46 4.61 -13.73
C ASN A 13 -7.71 4.10 -13.00
N GLU A 14 -7.99 2.80 -13.03
CA GLU A 14 -9.10 2.20 -12.30
C GLU A 14 -8.84 2.24 -10.79
N LEU A 15 -7.60 2.00 -10.37
CA LEU A 15 -7.17 2.11 -8.97
C LEU A 15 -7.34 3.52 -8.41
N LEU A 16 -6.95 4.53 -9.21
CA LEU A 16 -7.17 5.93 -8.87
C LEU A 16 -8.66 6.23 -8.74
N LYS A 17 -9.48 5.75 -9.67
CA LYS A 17 -10.93 5.98 -9.65
C LYS A 17 -11.59 5.37 -8.42
N GLU A 18 -11.28 4.11 -8.10
CA GLU A 18 -11.77 3.45 -6.89
C GLU A 18 -11.36 4.21 -5.62
N CYS A 19 -10.10 4.67 -5.56
CA CYS A 19 -9.65 5.47 -4.42
C CYS A 19 -10.40 6.81 -4.33
N LYS A 20 -10.64 7.49 -5.46
CA LYS A 20 -11.43 8.74 -5.49
C LYS A 20 -12.86 8.50 -5.00
N GLU A 21 -13.49 7.39 -5.41
CA GLU A 21 -14.84 7.03 -4.98
C GLU A 21 -14.91 6.67 -3.48
N GLU A 22 -13.92 5.92 -2.96
CA GLU A 22 -13.89 5.55 -1.54
C GLU A 22 -13.50 6.70 -0.61
N THR A 23 -12.63 7.61 -1.05
CA THR A 23 -12.06 8.67 -0.20
C THR A 23 -12.63 10.06 -0.45
N ASN A 24 -13.44 10.23 -1.50
CA ASN A 24 -14.00 11.52 -1.96
C ASN A 24 -12.93 12.64 -2.03
N CYS A 25 -11.77 12.30 -2.58
CA CYS A 25 -10.58 13.16 -2.62
C CYS A 25 -10.15 13.40 -4.08
N ASP A 26 -9.63 14.59 -4.37
CA ASP A 26 -9.01 14.86 -5.67
C ASP A 26 -7.55 14.40 -5.64
N CYS A 27 -7.39 13.08 -5.55
CA CYS A 27 -6.11 12.47 -5.23
C CYS A 27 -5.18 12.40 -6.45
N GLU A 28 -3.89 12.56 -6.19
CA GLU A 28 -2.82 12.28 -7.15
C GLU A 28 -2.14 10.95 -6.79
N SER A 29 -1.49 10.32 -7.77
CA SER A 29 -0.71 9.12 -7.51
C SER A 29 0.74 9.30 -7.92
N ILE A 30 1.63 8.97 -6.99
CA ILE A 30 3.07 9.00 -7.21
C ILE A 30 3.48 7.82 -8.09
N SER A 31 4.57 7.92 -8.85
CA SER A 31 5.13 6.80 -9.62
C SER A 31 5.47 5.59 -8.74
N TRP A 32 5.44 4.39 -9.35
CA TRP A 32 5.84 3.15 -8.70
C TRP A 32 7.26 3.25 -8.13
N THR A 33 7.41 2.87 -6.87
CA THR A 33 8.68 2.92 -6.13
C THR A 33 9.02 1.52 -5.62
N ASN A 34 10.25 1.09 -5.86
CA ASN A 34 10.77 -0.15 -5.28
C ASN A 34 11.23 0.10 -3.85
N LEU A 35 10.79 -0.78 -2.95
CA LEU A 35 11.06 -0.65 -1.54
C LEU A 35 12.41 -1.25 -1.15
N SER A 36 13.15 -0.55 -0.30
CA SER A 36 14.32 -1.09 0.36
C SER A 36 13.92 -2.16 1.38
N LYS A 37 14.55 -3.33 1.29
CA LYS A 37 14.23 -4.48 2.14
C LYS A 37 14.63 -4.22 3.59
N GLY A 38 13.74 -4.57 4.52
CA GLY A 38 14.02 -4.59 5.95
C GLY A 38 14.08 -3.23 6.64
N THR A 39 13.96 -2.13 5.89
CA THR A 39 13.95 -0.77 6.43
C THR A 39 12.53 -0.35 6.79
N ARG A 40 12.42 0.45 7.85
CA ARG A 40 11.20 1.23 8.12
C ARG A 40 10.98 2.21 6.98
N ILE A 41 9.76 2.23 6.48
CA ILE A 41 9.28 3.14 5.44
C ILE A 41 8.09 3.88 6.03
N ASP A 42 8.24 5.19 6.10
CA ASP A 42 7.16 6.13 6.37
C ASP A 42 6.68 6.66 5.01
N PRO A 43 5.43 6.42 4.61
CA PRO A 43 4.88 7.00 3.40
C PRO A 43 4.95 8.53 3.41
N PRO A 44 4.87 9.16 2.23
CA PRO A 44 4.70 10.61 2.13
C PRO A 44 3.54 11.11 3.00
N ASP A 45 3.67 12.33 3.51
CA ASP A 45 2.57 12.99 4.19
C ASP A 45 1.34 13.07 3.27
N ASN A 46 0.14 13.06 3.87
CA ASN A 46 -1.15 13.03 3.15
C ASN A 46 -1.38 11.79 2.28
N THR A 47 -0.65 10.68 2.52
CA THR A 47 -0.98 9.40 1.89
C THR A 47 -2.37 8.95 2.32
N MET A 48 -3.26 8.80 1.35
CA MET A 48 -4.63 8.30 1.50
C MET A 48 -4.70 6.78 1.35
N ALA A 49 -3.87 6.21 0.48
CA ALA A 49 -3.78 4.77 0.26
C ALA A 49 -2.41 4.36 -0.30
N ILE A 50 -2.05 3.10 -0.08
CA ILE A 50 -0.88 2.45 -0.70
C ILE A 50 -1.39 1.33 -1.58
N ILE A 51 -0.94 1.33 -2.84
CA ILE A 51 -1.12 0.22 -3.77
C ILE A 51 0.14 -0.63 -3.73
N ILE A 52 -0.01 -1.93 -3.56
CA ILE A 52 1.09 -2.88 -3.46
C ILE A 52 0.96 -3.87 -4.61
N ASP A 53 2.00 -3.97 -5.44
CA ASP A 53 2.05 -4.98 -6.49
C ASP A 53 2.66 -6.28 -5.95
N VAL A 54 1.82 -7.30 -5.80
CA VAL A 54 2.21 -8.66 -5.38
C VAL A 54 1.97 -9.68 -6.50
N VAL A 55 1.91 -9.23 -7.76
CA VAL A 55 1.62 -10.09 -8.91
C VAL A 55 2.80 -11.02 -9.21
N HIS A 56 4.02 -10.49 -9.18
CA HIS A 56 5.21 -11.19 -9.64
C HIS A 56 6.21 -11.54 -8.54
N ASP A 57 6.13 -10.88 -7.38
CA ASP A 57 7.19 -10.93 -6.37
C ASP A 57 6.82 -11.69 -5.10
N LYS A 58 7.78 -12.49 -4.61
CA LYS A 58 7.68 -13.19 -3.31
C LYS A 58 8.06 -12.25 -2.18
N GLY A 59 7.18 -11.30 -1.89
CA GLY A 59 7.37 -10.34 -0.82
C GLY A 59 6.28 -10.34 0.23
N ARG A 60 6.53 -9.60 1.32
CA ARG A 60 5.51 -9.25 2.31
C ARG A 60 5.76 -7.86 2.86
N ILE A 61 4.72 -7.05 2.90
CA ILE A 61 4.65 -5.82 3.69
C ILE A 61 4.08 -6.14 5.07
N ARG A 62 4.68 -5.56 6.10
CA ARG A 62 4.18 -5.57 7.48
C ARG A 62 3.94 -4.15 7.93
N ILE A 63 2.76 -3.88 8.47
CA ILE A 63 2.25 -2.58 8.86
C ILE A 63 2.23 -2.49 10.38
N TYR A 64 2.65 -1.36 10.90
CA TYR A 64 2.84 -1.08 12.31
C TYR A 64 2.24 0.28 12.67
N LYS A 65 1.88 0.48 13.94
CA LYS A 65 1.58 1.82 14.46
C LYS A 65 2.87 2.54 14.86
N LYS A 66 2.96 3.84 14.58
CA LYS A 66 4.13 4.67 14.93
C LYS A 66 4.28 4.90 16.43
N ASP A 67 3.17 5.01 17.16
CA ASP A 67 3.15 5.32 18.59
C ASP A 67 3.69 4.19 19.46
N SER A 68 3.44 2.94 19.08
CA SER A 68 3.71 1.77 19.93
C SER A 68 4.55 0.69 19.26
N ASP A 69 4.94 0.86 17.99
CA ASP A 69 5.60 -0.15 17.15
C ASP A 69 4.89 -1.52 17.11
N ASN A 70 3.59 -1.54 17.41
CA ASN A 70 2.81 -2.77 17.38
C ASN A 70 2.50 -3.14 15.94
N HIS A 71 2.77 -4.40 15.59
CA HIS A 71 2.34 -4.97 14.32
C HIS A 71 0.81 -5.06 14.29
N ILE A 72 0.20 -4.47 13.26
CA ILE A 72 -1.27 -4.42 13.13
C ILE A 72 -1.79 -5.25 11.96
N ASP A 73 -1.01 -5.39 10.88
CA ASP A 73 -1.40 -6.19 9.72
C ASP A 73 -0.27 -6.36 8.71
N GLY A 74 -0.52 -7.08 7.61
CA GLY A 74 0.38 -7.19 6.48
C GLY A 74 -0.30 -7.56 5.16
N VAL A 75 0.50 -7.48 4.09
CA VAL A 75 0.13 -7.88 2.73
C VAL A 75 1.26 -8.73 2.18
N GLY A 76 1.01 -9.99 1.84
CA GLY A 76 2.00 -10.87 1.24
C GLY A 76 1.40 -11.91 0.30
N ILE A 77 1.96 -13.12 0.33
CA ILE A 77 1.65 -14.22 -0.60
C ILE A 77 0.17 -14.60 -0.66
N GLU A 78 -0.61 -14.32 0.37
CA GLU A 78 -2.05 -14.58 0.38
C GLU A 78 -2.79 -13.77 -0.70
N TRP A 79 -2.19 -12.69 -1.20
CA TRP A 79 -2.73 -11.83 -2.26
C TRP A 79 -2.04 -12.05 -3.62
N THR A 80 -1.26 -13.13 -3.80
CA THR A 80 -0.50 -13.37 -5.04
C THR A 80 -1.41 -13.23 -6.27
N ARG A 81 -0.88 -12.60 -7.34
CA ARG A 81 -1.59 -12.27 -8.60
C ARG A 81 -2.57 -11.10 -8.54
N HIS A 82 -2.59 -10.34 -7.45
CA HIS A 82 -3.41 -9.13 -7.31
C HIS A 82 -2.54 -7.89 -7.09
N LYS A 83 -3.07 -6.72 -7.42
CA LYS A 83 -2.65 -5.48 -6.78
C LYS A 83 -3.54 -5.29 -5.56
N VAL A 84 -2.96 -4.86 -4.45
CA VAL A 84 -3.69 -4.67 -3.19
C VAL A 84 -3.68 -3.20 -2.83
N MET A 85 -4.87 -2.63 -2.69
CA MET A 85 -5.01 -1.28 -2.16
C MET A 85 -5.23 -1.35 -0.65
N VAL A 86 -4.46 -0.54 0.07
CA VAL A 86 -4.52 -0.40 1.52
C VAL A 86 -4.81 1.06 1.84
N PRO A 87 -6.05 1.43 2.24
CA PRO A 87 -6.33 2.74 2.81
C PRO A 87 -5.36 3.03 3.97
N TRP A 88 -4.77 4.20 3.95
CA TRP A 88 -3.64 4.52 4.81
C TRP A 88 -4.03 5.46 5.95
N ASN A 89 -3.38 5.26 7.10
CA ASN A 89 -3.45 6.17 8.23
C ASN A 89 -2.05 6.70 8.51
N ASN A 90 -1.89 8.02 8.60
CA ASN A 90 -0.59 8.67 8.78
C ASN A 90 0.11 8.34 10.11
N ASN A 91 -0.59 7.73 11.07
CA ASN A 91 0.00 7.15 12.28
C ASN A 91 0.53 5.71 12.09
N TRP A 92 0.57 5.20 10.85
CA TRP A 92 1.16 3.91 10.52
C TRP A 92 2.49 4.06 9.79
N TRP A 93 3.34 3.05 9.94
CA TRP A 93 4.54 2.85 9.13
C TRP A 93 4.60 1.40 8.67
N PHE A 94 5.43 1.08 7.68
CA PHE A 94 5.58 -0.31 7.25
C PHE A 94 7.02 -0.67 6.91
N ARG A 95 7.28 -1.98 6.76
CA ARG A 95 8.52 -2.49 6.18
C ARG A 95 8.24 -3.62 5.21
N ALA A 96 9.05 -3.71 4.16
CA ALA A 96 9.00 -4.80 3.20
C ALA A 96 10.02 -5.90 3.49
N SER A 97 9.62 -7.14 3.26
CA SER A 97 10.50 -8.30 3.11
C SER A 97 10.40 -8.77 1.66
N GLY A 98 11.45 -8.56 0.87
CA GLY A 98 11.44 -8.79 -0.58
C GLY A 98 11.43 -7.48 -1.36
N SER A 99 11.41 -7.58 -2.69
CA SER A 99 11.18 -6.44 -3.58
C SER A 99 9.70 -6.40 -3.87
N LEU A 100 8.99 -5.38 -3.40
CA LEU A 100 7.59 -5.16 -3.71
C LEU A 100 7.46 -3.73 -4.22
N PRO A 101 7.11 -3.52 -5.49
CA PRO A 101 6.76 -2.21 -5.99
C PRO A 101 5.53 -1.69 -5.25
N VAL A 102 5.59 -0.44 -4.80
CA VAL A 102 4.42 0.25 -4.24
C VAL A 102 4.16 1.56 -4.94
N ARG A 103 2.90 1.97 -4.88
CA ARG A 103 2.43 3.26 -5.33
C ARG A 103 1.71 3.96 -4.19
N TYR A 104 1.95 5.25 -4.02
CA TYR A 104 1.24 6.05 -3.02
C TYR A 104 0.16 6.88 -3.72
N ILE A 105 -1.04 6.87 -3.15
CA ILE A 105 -2.11 7.80 -3.49
C ILE A 105 -2.11 8.87 -2.41
N ILE A 106 -1.90 10.12 -2.81
CA ILE A 106 -1.78 11.28 -1.92
C ILE A 106 -2.90 12.28 -2.20
N LYS A 107 -3.20 13.12 -1.20
CA LYS A 107 -4.06 14.30 -1.34
C LYS A 107 -3.23 15.58 -1.43
#